data_AF-A0A261UH30-F1
#
_entry.id   AF-A0A261UH30-F1
#
_cell.length_a   1.000
_cell.length_b   1.000
_cell.length_c   1.000
_cell.angle_alpha   90.00
_cell.angle_beta   90.00
_cell.angle_gamma   90.00
#
_symmetry.space_group_name_H-M   'P 1'
#
loop_
_entity.id
_entity.type
_entity.pdbx_description
1 polymer ?
#
loop_
_entity_poly.entity_id
_entity_poly.type
_entity_poly.pdbx_seq_one_letter_code
_entity_poly.pdbx_strand_id
1 'polypeptide(L)'
;MLAEYYEIQESGCRAMRAPPVIVKTRPTLGKLVVNTTTGQASRSAKCRHVQVPVTRVLYHAGDRPGQDAFAWEIFFQARDLGTRAVQGSATVTPGRPTDR
;
A
#
# COMPACT_ATOMS: atom_id res chain seq x y z
N MET A 1 -8.29 -1.76 1.70
CA MET A 1 -6.82 -1.59 1.69
C MET A 1 -6.27 -2.34 0.49
N LEU A 2 -5.36 -1.74 -0.29
CA LEU A 2 -4.81 -2.38 -1.49
C LEU A 2 -3.48 -3.08 -1.24
N ALA A 3 -2.54 -2.42 -0.55
CA ALA A 3 -1.22 -2.97 -0.31
C ALA A 3 -0.56 -2.37 0.95
N GLU A 4 0.40 -3.12 1.50
CA GLU A 4 1.29 -2.70 2.58
C GLU A 4 2.74 -3.08 2.22
N TYR A 5 3.67 -2.16 2.46
CA TYR A 5 5.09 -2.31 2.16
C TYR A 5 5.93 -1.94 3.38
N TYR A 6 6.89 -2.79 3.72
CA TYR A 6 7.90 -2.54 4.74
C TYR A 6 9.18 -3.27 4.39
N GLU A 7 10.27 -2.89 5.04
CA GLU A 7 11.57 -3.54 4.92
C GLU A 7 12.19 -3.77 6.30
N ILE A 8 12.85 -4.92 6.45
CA ILE A 8 13.57 -5.32 7.65
C ILE A 8 14.86 -6.02 7.26
N GLN A 9 15.98 -5.70 7.91
CA GLN A 9 17.21 -6.43 7.70
C GLN A 9 17.21 -7.72 8.54
N GLU A 10 17.06 -8.88 7.89
CA GLU A 10 16.87 -10.19 8.53
C GLU A 10 18.03 -10.64 9.45
N SER A 11 19.27 -10.23 9.15
CA SER A 11 20.43 -10.63 9.96
C SER A 11 20.33 -10.16 11.41
N GLY A 12 19.87 -8.92 11.63
CA GLY A 12 19.75 -8.30 12.95
C GLY A 12 18.34 -7.81 13.32
N CYS A 13 17.31 -8.22 12.56
CA CYS A 13 15.94 -7.74 12.71
C CYS A 13 15.81 -6.21 12.83
N ARG A 14 16.64 -5.48 12.08
CA ARG A 14 16.63 -4.01 12.12
C ARG A 14 15.55 -3.49 11.18
N ALA A 15 14.56 -2.80 11.74
CA ALA A 15 13.57 -2.08 10.96
C ALA A 15 14.25 -1.06 10.03
N MET A 16 13.85 -1.07 8.76
CA MET A 16 14.31 -0.08 7.77
C MET A 16 13.25 1.01 7.61
N ARG A 17 13.56 2.10 6.88
CA ARG A 17 12.54 3.13 6.63
C ARG A 17 11.44 2.56 5.75
N ALA A 18 10.22 3.04 5.91
CA ALA A 18 9.09 2.62 5.08
C ALA A 18 9.40 2.92 3.60
N PRO A 19 9.19 1.96 2.68
CA PRO A 19 9.44 2.18 1.25
C PRO A 19 8.56 3.34 0.73
N PRO A 20 9.15 4.38 0.12
CA PRO A 20 8.34 5.45 -0.46
C PRO A 20 7.54 4.91 -1.65
N VAL A 21 6.34 5.47 -1.81
CA VAL A 21 5.40 5.14 -2.89
C VAL A 21 5.06 6.39 -3.67
N ILE A 22 5.15 6.33 -4.99
CA ILE A 22 4.78 7.42 -5.90
C ILE A 22 3.61 6.96 -6.77
N VAL A 23 2.49 7.67 -6.70
CA VAL A 23 1.34 7.42 -7.56
C VAL A 23 1.67 7.90 -8.99
N LYS A 24 1.57 6.98 -9.95
CA LYS A 24 1.85 7.23 -11.38
C LYS A 24 0.58 7.48 -12.18
N THR A 25 -0.47 6.71 -11.87
CA THR A 25 -1.81 6.88 -12.46
C THR A 25 -2.79 7.10 -11.33
N ARG A 26 -3.42 8.28 -11.32
CA ARG A 26 -4.44 8.61 -10.32
C ARG A 26 -5.80 8.06 -10.75
N PRO A 27 -6.59 7.50 -9.81
CA PRO A 27 -7.98 7.14 -10.07
C PRO A 27 -8.82 8.36 -10.46
N THR A 28 -9.90 8.13 -11.20
CA THR A 28 -10.83 9.15 -11.70
C THR A 28 -12.20 9.12 -11.02
N LEU A 29 -12.56 8.00 -10.41
CA LEU A 29 -13.82 7.80 -9.67
C LEU A 29 -13.61 7.81 -8.16
N GLY A 30 -12.44 7.41 -7.68
CA GLY A 30 -12.04 7.48 -6.28
C GLY A 30 -10.75 8.25 -6.04
N LYS A 31 -10.09 7.94 -4.92
CA LYS A 31 -8.77 8.47 -4.56
C LYS A 31 -7.85 7.38 -4.02
N LEU A 32 -6.57 7.45 -4.41
CA LEU A 32 -5.51 6.71 -3.73
C LEU A 32 -4.97 7.56 -2.57
N VAL A 33 -4.86 6.93 -1.41
CA VAL A 33 -4.24 7.51 -0.23
C VAL A 33 -3.04 6.66 0.14
N VAL A 34 -1.89 7.32 0.23
CA VAL A 34 -0.64 6.73 0.71
C VAL A 34 -0.39 7.30 2.10
N ASN A 35 -0.28 6.44 3.10
CA ASN A 35 0.09 6.86 4.45
C ASN A 35 1.20 5.97 5.01
N THR A 36 1.94 6.54 5.96
CA THR A 36 2.95 5.80 6.72
C THR A 36 2.41 5.54 8.13
N THR A 37 2.61 4.34 8.61
CA THR A 37 2.18 3.87 9.94
C THR A 37 3.23 2.93 10.50
N THR A 38 2.96 2.32 11.65
CA THR A 38 3.78 1.25 12.22
C THR A 38 3.00 -0.06 12.22
N GLY A 39 3.71 -1.17 12.04
CA GLY A 39 3.14 -2.52 12.04
C GLY A 39 4.17 -3.56 12.44
N GLN A 40 3.74 -4.82 12.56
CA GLN A 40 4.66 -5.93 12.85
C GLN A 40 5.22 -6.51 11.55
N ALA A 41 6.50 -6.93 11.58
CA ALA A 41 7.17 -7.58 10.45
C ALA A 41 6.70 -9.04 10.21
N SER A 42 5.39 -9.23 10.06
CA SER A 42 4.71 -10.53 10.05
C SER A 42 5.12 -11.52 8.95
N ARG A 43 5.80 -11.05 7.89
CA ARG A 43 6.29 -11.89 6.77
C ARG A 43 7.68 -12.48 7.05
N SER A 44 8.42 -11.95 8.02
CA SER A 44 9.67 -12.55 8.50
C SER A 44 9.36 -13.46 9.68
N ALA A 45 9.58 -14.76 9.54
CA ALA A 45 9.39 -15.70 10.66
C ALA A 45 10.33 -15.37 11.83
N LYS A 46 11.58 -14.96 11.53
CA LYS A 46 12.60 -14.62 12.53
C LYS A 46 12.28 -13.31 13.26
N CYS A 47 11.77 -12.31 12.53
CA CYS A 47 11.58 -10.96 13.05
C CYS A 47 10.10 -10.58 13.27
N ARG A 48 9.18 -11.56 13.30
CA ARG A 48 7.72 -11.36 13.29
C ARG A 48 7.16 -10.40 14.34
N HIS A 49 7.87 -10.20 15.45
CA HIS A 49 7.44 -9.33 16.56
C HIS A 49 8.06 -7.92 16.54
N VAL A 50 8.94 -7.64 15.57
CA VAL A 50 9.57 -6.32 15.44
C VAL A 50 8.58 -5.32 14.84
N GLN A 51 8.47 -4.17 15.51
CA GLN A 51 7.77 -2.99 15.00
C GLN A 51 8.57 -2.39 13.84
N VAL A 52 7.94 -2.23 12.69
CA VAL A 52 8.52 -1.64 11.48
C VAL A 52 7.66 -0.49 10.96
N PRO A 53 8.26 0.56 10.38
CA PRO A 53 7.54 1.52 9.57
C PRO A 53 6.93 0.84 8.33
N VAL A 54 5.65 1.11 8.06
CA VAL A 54 4.88 0.53 6.95
C VAL A 54 4.29 1.63 6.10
N THR A 55 4.48 1.56 4.79
CA THR A 55 3.73 2.37 3.82
C THR A 55 2.50 1.58 3.38
N ARG A 56 1.30 2.16 3.54
CA ARG A 56 0.05 1.56 3.05
C ARG A 56 -0.47 2.32 1.85
N VAL A 57 -1.07 1.58 0.92
CA VAL A 57 -1.82 2.12 -0.20
C VAL A 57 -3.29 1.75 -0.03
N LEU A 58 -4.13 2.77 0.07
CA LEU A 58 -5.56 2.66 0.27
C LEU A 58 -6.27 3.23 -0.96
N TYR A 59 -7.37 2.59 -1.34
CA TYR A 59 -8.33 3.14 -2.29
C TYR A 59 -9.59 3.52 -1.52
N HIS A 60 -10.02 4.77 -1.68
CA HIS A 60 -11.32 5.23 -1.23
C HIS A 60 -12.17 5.47 -2.47
N ALA A 61 -13.21 4.66 -2.63
CA ALA A 61 -14.21 4.84 -3.67
C ALA A 61 -14.93 6.19 -3.47
N GLY A 62 -15.25 6.86 -4.58
CA GLY A 62 -16.21 7.96 -4.58
C GLY A 62 -17.63 7.46 -4.84
N ASP A 63 -18.55 8.40 -5.09
CA ASP A 63 -19.97 8.09 -5.21
C ASP A 63 -20.40 7.68 -6.63
N ARG A 64 -19.55 7.93 -7.63
CA ARG A 64 -19.85 7.60 -9.02
C ARG A 64 -19.53 6.13 -9.32
N PRO A 65 -20.50 5.33 -9.76
CA PRO A 65 -20.24 3.96 -10.16
C PRO A 65 -19.42 3.91 -11.45
N GLY A 66 -18.68 2.82 -11.63
CA GLY A 66 -17.89 2.59 -12.83
C GLY A 66 -16.62 1.80 -12.55
N GLN A 67 -15.79 1.65 -13.58
CA GLN A 67 -14.46 1.08 -13.45
C GLN A 67 -13.43 2.19 -13.26
N ASP A 68 -12.55 2.01 -12.30
CA ASP A 68 -11.43 2.90 -12.05
C ASP A 68 -10.11 2.16 -12.22
N ALA A 69 -9.08 2.88 -12.65
CA ALA A 69 -7.75 2.34 -12.89
C ALA A 69 -6.71 3.21 -12.17
N PHE A 70 -5.66 2.57 -11.66
CA PHE A 70 -4.61 3.24 -10.91
C PHE A 70 -3.29 2.50 -10.97
N ALA A 71 -2.20 3.23 -10.73
CA ALA A 71 -0.85 2.67 -10.74
C ALA A 71 0.08 3.45 -9.81
N TRP A 72 1.05 2.76 -9.22
CA TRP A 72 2.09 3.36 -8.39
C TRP A 72 3.40 2.61 -8.49
N GLU A 73 4.49 3.29 -8.13
CA GLU A 73 5.83 2.73 -7.98
C GLU A 73 6.20 2.67 -6.49
N ILE A 74 6.90 1.61 -6.10
CA ILE A 74 7.46 1.42 -4.77
C ILE A 74 8.97 1.38 -4.90
N PHE A 75 9.68 2.14 -4.07
CA PHE A 75 11.14 2.20 -4.08
C PHE A 75 11.67 1.51 -2.83
N PHE A 76 12.10 0.26 -2.97
CA PHE A 76 12.71 -0.48 -1.87
C PHE A 76 14.18 -0.08 -1.71
N GLN A 77 14.66 -0.10 -0.46
CA GLN A 77 16.06 0.14 -0.11
C GLN A 77 16.92 -1.10 -0.37
N ALA A 78 16.33 -2.28 -0.22
CA ALA A 78 16.96 -3.55 -0.54
C ALA A 78 17.21 -3.62 -2.05
N ARG A 79 18.49 -3.80 -2.42
CA ARG A 79 18.94 -3.71 -3.82
C ARG A 79 18.34 -4.79 -4.72
N ASP A 80 18.03 -5.95 -4.15
CA ASP A 80 17.37 -7.08 -4.80
C ASP A 80 15.89 -6.81 -5.12
N LEU A 81 15.23 -5.98 -4.31
CA LEU A 81 13.85 -5.57 -4.54
C LEU A 81 13.75 -4.39 -5.50
N GLY A 82 14.66 -3.41 -5.38
CA GLY A 82 14.76 -2.25 -6.26
C GLY A 82 13.47 -1.44 -6.36
N THR A 83 13.13 -0.99 -7.57
CA THR A 83 11.84 -0.32 -7.83
C THR A 83 10.84 -1.32 -8.39
N ARG A 84 9.61 -1.32 -7.87
CA ARG A 84 8.52 -2.15 -8.36
C ARG A 84 7.34 -1.30 -8.80
N ALA A 85 6.82 -1.57 -9.98
CA ALA A 85 5.60 -0.95 -10.48
C ALA A 85 4.40 -1.86 -10.17
N VAL A 86 3.30 -1.24 -9.76
CA VAL A 86 2.01 -1.91 -9.53
C VAL A 86 0.94 -1.18 -10.31
N GLN A 87 0.10 -1.95 -11.00
CA GLN A 87 -1.10 -1.48 -11.69
C GLN A 87 -2.29 -2.25 -11.15
N GLY A 88 -3.44 -1.58 -11.06
CA GLY A 88 -4.67 -2.20 -10.61
C GLY A 88 -5.90 -1.45 -11.09
N SER A 89 -7.04 -2.09 -10.89
CA SER A 89 -8.35 -1.52 -11.15
C SER A 89 -9.30 -1.82 -10.01
N ALA A 90 -10.34 -1.01 -9.88
CA ALA A 90 -11.42 -1.23 -8.94
C ALA A 90 -12.76 -0.97 -9.62
N THR A 91 -13.73 -1.82 -9.34
CA THR A 91 -15.13 -1.56 -9.71
C THR A 91 -15.78 -0.80 -8.57
N VAL A 92 -16.21 0.44 -8.82
CA VAL A 92 -17.00 1.24 -7.90
C VAL A 92 -18.47 0.92 -8.15
N THR A 93 -19.13 0.41 -7.12
CA THR A 93 -20.58 0.21 -7.10
C THR A 93 -21.22 1.28 -6.24
N PRO A 94 -22.47 1.71 -6.53
CA PRO A 94 -23.18 2.62 -5.64
C PRO A 94 -23.25 2.02 -4.23
N GLY A 95 -22.99 2.83 -3.21
CA GLY A 95 -23.26 2.41 -1.84
C GLY A 95 -24.75 2.08 -1.71
N ARG A 96 -25.10 0.94 -1.10
CA ARG A 96 -26.48 0.78 -0.62
C ARG A 96 -26.78 1.95 0.31
N PRO A 97 -27.91 2.65 0.16
CA PRO A 97 -28.39 3.53 1.20
C PRO A 97 -28.45 2.68 2.48
N THR A 98 -27.61 2.98 3.46
CA THR A 98 -27.87 2.53 4.82
C THR A 98 -29.07 3.32 5.28
N ASP A 99 -30.26 2.73 5.15
CA ASP A 99 -31.46 3.21 5.83
C ASP A 99 -31.10 3.45 7.30
N ARG A 100 -31.26 4.69 7.76
CA ARG A 100 -31.13 5.07 9.16
C ARG A 100 -32.39 5.78 9.59
#